data_AF-A0ABD8ARA3-F1
#
_entry.id   AF-A0ABD8ARA3-F1
#
_cell.length_a   1.000
_cell.length_b   1.000
_cell.length_c   1.000
_cell.angle_alpha   90.00
_cell.angle_beta   90.00
_cell.angle_gamma   90.00
#
_symmetry.space_group_name_H-M   'P 1'
#
loop_
_entity.id
_entity.type
_entity.pdbx_description
1 polymer ?
#
loop_
_entity_poly.entity_id
_entity_poly.type
_entity_poly.pdbx_seq_one_letter_code
_entity_poly.pdbx_strand_id
1 'polypeptide(L)'
;MPFKVLEEFVENLQYSKMVKLKKCMDLLRVSIGEDQIKRGLKRMEWTELGIVGSFSSMNVYEKHNKELMECFDNHGVIGQVMNIKWRELLSHEQSLISGLCKPKEPYIRFTPKRTKNESTYDFDGYQSKLANQSIHLQIIEWKSNKWLYNRLFDSWVIIRKRALQGLLEQEKRKEILPVGSISLIQTDPEISSLHVQKYLGNEPLISRGRVDMSKVKEYAARGFFSLPEIQQLQKISDVRTAYSLMELTRERRLVAHMHQKQFLYSKLSRESKI
;
A
#
# COMPACT_ATOMS: atom_id res chain seq x y z
N MET A 1 -17.67 2.66 28.76
CA MET A 1 -16.67 1.62 28.43
C MET A 1 -16.17 1.85 27.01
N PRO A 2 -14.92 2.31 26.82
CA PRO A 2 -14.41 2.75 25.50
C PRO A 2 -14.32 1.64 24.45
N PHE A 3 -14.41 0.37 24.86
CA PHE A 3 -14.29 -0.80 23.98
C PHE A 3 -15.64 -1.45 23.62
N LYS A 4 -16.76 -1.00 24.20
CA LYS A 4 -18.08 -1.63 24.03
C LYS A 4 -18.53 -1.68 22.56
N VAL A 5 -18.31 -0.61 21.80
CA VAL A 5 -18.67 -0.56 20.37
C VAL A 5 -17.84 -1.55 19.55
N LEU A 6 -16.59 -1.80 19.96
CA LEU A 6 -15.75 -2.82 19.33
C LEU A 6 -16.26 -4.21 19.66
N GLU A 7 -16.62 -4.47 20.92
CA GLU A 7 -17.21 -5.73 21.37
C GLU A 7 -18.50 -6.03 20.58
N GLU A 8 -19.43 -5.07 20.53
CA GLU A 8 -20.69 -5.19 19.78
C GLU A 8 -20.45 -5.46 18.28
N PHE A 9 -19.46 -4.82 17.66
CA PHE A 9 -19.13 -5.07 16.25
C PHE A 9 -18.62 -6.49 16.00
N VAL A 10 -17.89 -7.06 16.95
CA VAL A 10 -17.37 -8.43 16.86
C VAL A 10 -18.45 -9.46 17.20
N GLU A 11 -19.22 -9.23 18.27
CA GLU A 11 -20.33 -10.09 18.70
C GLU A 11 -21.42 -10.21 17.64
N ASN A 12 -21.73 -9.11 16.93
CA ASN A 12 -22.65 -9.10 15.80
C ASN A 12 -22.06 -9.69 14.50
N LEU A 13 -20.92 -10.39 14.58
CA LEU A 13 -20.21 -11.05 13.48
C LEU A 13 -19.78 -10.12 12.33
N GLN A 14 -19.79 -8.80 12.54
CA GLN A 14 -19.46 -7.85 11.46
C GLN A 14 -17.98 -7.89 11.12
N TYR A 15 -17.11 -8.05 12.12
CA TYR A 15 -15.67 -8.23 11.89
C TYR A 15 -15.38 -9.49 11.08
N SER A 16 -15.93 -10.64 11.48
CA SER A 16 -15.72 -11.92 10.78
C SER A 16 -16.29 -11.89 9.36
N LYS A 17 -17.45 -11.24 9.17
CA LYS A 17 -18.03 -10.99 7.83
C LYS A 17 -17.12 -10.12 6.97
N MET A 18 -16.56 -9.04 7.51
CA MET A 18 -15.61 -8.17 6.79
C MET A 18 -14.37 -8.94 6.35
N VAL A 19 -13.77 -9.73 7.25
CA VAL A 19 -12.59 -10.57 6.94
C VAL A 19 -12.91 -11.61 5.87
N LYS A 20 -14.08 -12.27 5.96
CA LYS A 20 -14.56 -13.21 4.95
C LYS A 20 -14.73 -12.55 3.59
N LEU A 21 -15.43 -11.41 3.51
CA LEU A 21 -15.64 -10.68 2.26
C LEU A 21 -14.32 -10.30 1.59
N LYS A 22 -13.31 -9.89 2.38
CA LYS A 22 -11.97 -9.59 1.85
C LYS A 22 -11.35 -10.80 1.15
N LYS A 23 -11.39 -11.98 1.79
CA LYS A 23 -10.89 -13.23 1.21
C LYS A 23 -11.68 -13.65 -0.03
N CYS A 24 -13.01 -13.60 0.00
CA CYS A 24 -13.84 -13.92 -1.16
C CYS A 24 -13.54 -13.01 -2.36
N MET A 25 -13.37 -11.70 -2.13
CA MET A 25 -12.96 -10.76 -3.19
C MET A 25 -11.58 -11.08 -3.77
N ASP A 26 -10.63 -11.51 -2.94
CA ASP A 26 -9.29 -11.86 -3.40
C ASP A 26 -9.33 -13.14 -4.26
N LEU A 27 -10.13 -14.15 -3.88
CA LEU A 27 -10.36 -15.38 -4.67
C LEU A 27 -11.07 -15.08 -6.01
N LEU A 28 -12.14 -14.27 -5.98
CA LEU A 28 -12.83 -13.81 -7.19
C LEU A 28 -11.86 -13.09 -8.14
N ARG A 29 -11.02 -12.19 -7.61
CA ARG A 29 -10.02 -11.48 -8.41
C ARG A 29 -9.04 -12.43 -9.09
N VAL A 30 -8.59 -13.49 -8.39
CA VAL A 30 -7.72 -14.52 -8.97
C VAL A 30 -8.45 -15.26 -10.10
N SER A 31 -9.65 -15.79 -9.84
CA SER A 31 -10.41 -16.56 -10.83
C SER A 31 -10.75 -15.75 -12.09
N ILE A 32 -11.20 -14.49 -11.92
CA ILE A 32 -11.46 -13.58 -13.05
C ILE A 32 -10.17 -13.29 -13.84
N GLY A 33 -9.04 -13.10 -13.15
CA GLY A 33 -7.75 -12.90 -13.79
C GLY A 33 -7.30 -14.11 -14.60
N GLU A 34 -7.48 -15.32 -14.08
CA GLU A 34 -7.16 -16.57 -14.78
C GLU A 34 -8.01 -16.76 -16.05
N ASP A 35 -9.32 -16.44 -16.01
CA ASP A 35 -10.15 -16.46 -17.21
C ASP A 35 -9.68 -15.44 -18.25
N GLN A 36 -9.32 -14.24 -17.82
CA GLN A 36 -8.80 -13.22 -18.73
C GLN A 36 -7.46 -13.64 -19.36
N ILE A 37 -6.59 -14.35 -18.63
CA ILE A 37 -5.37 -14.97 -19.16
C ILE A 37 -5.71 -16.01 -20.22
N LYS A 38 -6.68 -16.90 -19.95
CA LYS A 38 -7.12 -17.93 -20.92
C LYS A 38 -7.64 -17.31 -22.22
N ARG A 39 -8.22 -16.11 -22.15
CA ARG A 39 -8.65 -15.33 -23.32
C ARG A 39 -7.52 -14.57 -24.03
N GLY A 40 -6.31 -14.55 -23.46
CA GLY A 40 -5.18 -13.81 -24.02
C GLY A 40 -5.34 -12.28 -23.97
N LEU A 41 -6.23 -11.76 -23.12
CA LEU A 41 -6.54 -10.34 -23.08
C LEU A 41 -5.73 -9.60 -22.00
N LYS A 42 -4.93 -8.61 -22.40
CA LYS A 42 -4.21 -7.76 -21.43
C LYS A 42 -5.17 -6.89 -20.62
N ARG A 43 -6.27 -6.45 -21.22
CA ARG A 43 -7.30 -5.61 -20.60
C ARG A 43 -8.67 -6.06 -21.07
N MET A 44 -9.62 -6.10 -20.13
CA MET A 44 -11.00 -6.47 -20.39
C MET A 44 -11.91 -5.51 -19.63
N GLU A 45 -12.87 -4.92 -20.36
CA GLU A 45 -13.93 -4.09 -19.77
C GLU A 45 -15.23 -4.87 -19.73
N TRP A 46 -15.90 -4.83 -18.59
CA TRP A 46 -17.29 -5.25 -18.43
C TRP A 46 -18.12 -3.98 -18.24
N THR A 47 -18.37 -3.28 -19.35
CA THR A 47 -18.95 -1.94 -19.38
C THR A 47 -20.30 -1.86 -18.67
N GLU A 48 -21.15 -2.85 -18.90
CA GLU A 48 -22.47 -3.00 -18.27
C GLU A 48 -22.39 -3.17 -16.74
N LEU A 49 -21.28 -3.72 -16.23
CA LEU A 49 -21.02 -3.83 -14.79
C LEU A 49 -20.18 -2.65 -14.26
N GLY A 50 -19.63 -1.81 -15.15
CA GLY A 50 -18.74 -0.71 -14.81
C GLY A 50 -17.41 -1.16 -14.20
N ILE A 51 -16.93 -2.35 -14.56
CA ILE A 51 -15.71 -2.97 -14.02
C ILE A 51 -14.67 -3.15 -15.12
N VAL A 52 -13.40 -3.02 -14.76
CA VAL A 52 -12.26 -3.27 -15.64
C VAL A 52 -11.25 -4.18 -14.96
N GLY A 53 -10.79 -5.17 -15.72
CA GLY A 53 -9.69 -6.06 -15.40
C GLY A 53 -8.49 -5.73 -16.28
N SER A 54 -7.31 -5.53 -15.69
CA SER A 54 -6.10 -5.22 -16.46
C SER A 54 -4.85 -5.83 -15.86
N PHE A 55 -4.01 -6.34 -16.75
CA PHE A 55 -2.66 -6.78 -16.45
C PHE A 55 -1.66 -5.66 -16.74
N SER A 56 -0.88 -5.30 -15.74
CA SER A 56 0.24 -4.37 -15.87
C SER A 56 1.56 -5.09 -15.59
N SER A 57 2.55 -4.80 -16.43
CA SER A 57 3.93 -5.19 -16.17
C SER A 57 4.52 -4.25 -15.13
N MET A 58 5.15 -4.82 -14.12
CA MET A 58 5.85 -4.12 -13.05
C MET A 58 7.31 -4.56 -13.07
N ASN A 59 8.17 -3.68 -13.54
CA ASN A 59 9.61 -3.86 -13.43
C ASN A 59 10.00 -3.80 -11.95
N VAL A 60 10.72 -4.82 -11.50
CA VAL A 60 11.42 -4.84 -10.24
C VAL A 60 12.85 -4.43 -10.56
N TYR A 61 13.29 -3.36 -9.92
CA TYR A 61 14.64 -2.84 -10.09
C TYR A 61 15.57 -3.37 -9.00
N GLU A 62 16.84 -3.51 -9.33
CA GLU A 62 17.89 -3.81 -8.37
C GLU A 62 17.91 -2.76 -7.25
N LYS A 63 17.91 -3.23 -5.99
CA LYS A 63 17.85 -2.34 -4.81
C LYS A 63 19.14 -1.56 -4.62
N HIS A 64 20.29 -2.16 -4.94
CA HIS A 64 21.62 -1.61 -4.72
C HIS A 64 22.34 -1.43 -6.05
N ASN A 65 22.10 -0.29 -6.69
CA ASN A 65 22.72 0.06 -7.94
C ASN A 65 23.75 1.16 -7.72
N LYS A 66 25.03 0.78 -7.67
CA LYS A 66 26.13 1.68 -7.35
C LYS A 66 26.24 2.85 -8.33
N GLU A 67 26.17 2.58 -9.63
CA GLU A 67 26.26 3.60 -10.70
C GLU A 67 25.15 4.65 -10.56
N LEU A 68 23.93 4.20 -10.24
CA LEU A 68 22.80 5.10 -10.01
C LEU A 68 22.98 5.96 -8.75
N MET A 69 23.53 5.39 -7.67
CA MET A 69 23.82 6.14 -6.45
C MET A 69 24.91 7.18 -6.68
N GLU A 70 25.98 6.82 -7.40
CA GLU A 70 27.05 7.75 -7.78
C GLU A 70 26.51 8.90 -8.64
N CYS A 71 25.61 8.61 -9.59
CA CYS A 71 24.94 9.65 -10.38
C CYS A 71 24.18 10.63 -9.48
N PHE A 72 23.39 10.14 -8.51
CA PHE A 72 22.67 11.02 -7.59
C PHE A 72 23.59 11.80 -6.64
N ASP A 73 24.71 11.22 -6.23
CA ASP A 73 25.68 11.90 -5.37
C ASP A 73 26.39 13.03 -6.11
N ASN A 74 26.84 12.77 -7.33
CA ASN A 74 27.53 13.74 -8.18
C ASN A 74 26.66 14.98 -8.47
N HIS A 75 25.34 14.80 -8.53
CA HIS A 75 24.38 15.90 -8.69
C HIS A 75 23.89 16.50 -7.36
N GLY A 76 24.37 16.00 -6.22
CA GLY A 76 24.03 16.51 -4.89
C GLY A 76 22.57 16.30 -4.47
N VAL A 77 21.88 15.31 -5.05
CA VAL A 77 20.43 15.10 -4.85
C VAL A 77 20.07 13.87 -4.01
N ILE A 78 21.05 13.15 -3.46
CA ILE A 78 20.81 11.89 -2.71
C ILE A 78 19.73 12.05 -1.64
N GLY A 79 19.82 13.07 -0.78
CA GLY A 79 18.85 13.28 0.30
C GLY A 79 17.43 13.62 -0.17
N GLN A 80 17.27 14.02 -1.43
CA GLN A 80 16.03 14.45 -2.04
C GLN A 80 15.33 13.32 -2.80
N VAL A 81 16.10 12.43 -3.41
CA VAL A 81 15.60 11.34 -4.27
C VAL A 81 15.60 9.98 -3.59
N MET A 82 16.25 9.85 -2.44
CA MET A 82 16.27 8.62 -1.65
C MET A 82 15.29 8.68 -0.48
N ASN A 83 14.75 7.52 -0.11
CA ASN A 83 13.95 7.30 1.10
C ASN A 83 14.56 6.16 1.91
N ILE A 84 14.62 6.32 3.23
CA ILE A 84 15.02 5.25 4.15
C ILE A 84 13.97 5.06 5.24
N LYS A 85 13.79 3.81 5.69
CA LYS A 85 12.89 3.47 6.80
C LYS A 85 13.67 3.38 8.10
N TRP A 86 13.00 3.69 9.21
CA TRP A 86 13.63 3.73 10.55
C TRP A 86 14.32 2.43 10.92
N ARG A 87 13.62 1.31 10.72
CA ARG A 87 14.15 -0.03 10.94
C ARG A 87 15.36 -0.43 10.08
N GLU A 88 15.69 0.33 9.04
CA GLU A 88 16.87 0.07 8.19
C GLU A 88 18.10 0.85 8.70
N LEU A 89 17.92 1.78 9.64
CA LEU A 89 19.02 2.44 10.34
C LEU A 89 19.55 1.53 11.47
N LEU A 90 20.85 1.60 11.72
CA LEU A 90 21.51 0.94 12.84
C LEU A 90 21.10 1.62 14.16
N SER A 91 21.20 0.90 15.27
CA SER A 91 20.78 1.42 16.57
C SER A 91 21.49 2.73 16.96
N HIS A 92 22.78 2.87 16.65
CA HIS A 92 23.52 4.10 16.94
C HIS A 92 23.08 5.28 16.05
N GLU A 93 22.78 5.02 14.77
CA GLU A 93 22.26 6.02 13.82
C GLU A 93 20.87 6.51 14.26
N GLN A 94 20.02 5.57 14.68
CA GLN A 94 18.70 5.87 15.25
C GLN A 94 18.83 6.81 16.46
N SER A 95 19.74 6.54 17.39
CA SER A 95 19.95 7.41 18.55
C SER A 95 20.32 8.85 18.13
N LEU A 96 21.20 9.01 17.13
CA LEU A 96 21.68 10.31 16.67
C LEU A 96 20.58 11.19 16.04
N ILE A 97 19.63 10.59 15.31
CA ILE A 97 18.58 11.36 14.61
C ILE A 97 17.20 11.27 15.26
N SER A 98 17.05 10.53 16.36
CA SER A 98 15.77 10.29 17.04
C SER A 98 15.00 11.59 17.35
N GLY A 99 15.70 12.62 17.86
CA GLY A 99 15.12 13.93 18.18
C GLY A 99 14.67 14.76 16.96
N LEU A 100 15.02 14.35 15.74
CA LEU A 100 14.68 15.03 14.49
C LEU A 100 13.52 14.35 13.73
N CYS A 101 13.06 13.20 14.23
CA CYS A 101 12.02 12.42 13.58
C CYS A 101 10.63 12.86 14.04
N LYS A 102 9.65 12.80 13.14
CA LYS A 102 8.26 13.09 13.51
C LYS A 102 7.61 11.81 14.05
N PRO A 103 6.99 11.84 15.24
CA PRO A 103 6.25 10.69 15.72
C PRO A 103 5.09 10.41 14.77
N LYS A 104 4.90 9.13 14.41
CA LYS A 104 3.69 8.70 13.71
C LYS A 104 2.64 8.29 14.73
N GLU A 105 1.38 8.48 14.36
CA GLU A 105 0.29 8.01 15.20
C GLU A 105 0.41 6.50 15.39
N PRO A 106 0.35 6.01 16.64
CA PRO A 106 0.24 4.58 16.89
C PRO A 106 -1.09 4.07 16.35
N TYR A 107 -1.20 2.76 16.16
CA TYR A 107 -2.46 2.14 15.75
C TYR A 107 -2.76 0.94 16.62
N ILE A 108 -4.04 0.57 16.71
CA ILE A 108 -4.41 -0.66 17.42
C ILE A 108 -4.38 -1.87 16.50
N ARG A 109 -3.84 -2.97 16.99
CA ARG A 109 -4.01 -4.31 16.42
C ARG A 109 -5.05 -5.05 17.25
N PHE A 110 -6.15 -5.45 16.62
CA PHE A 110 -7.13 -6.36 17.22
C PHE A 110 -6.74 -7.80 16.90
N THR A 111 -6.80 -8.65 17.92
CA THR A 111 -6.60 -10.11 17.82
C THR A 111 -7.85 -10.78 18.37
N PRO A 112 -8.74 -11.32 17.51
CA PRO A 112 -9.98 -11.94 17.97
C PRO A 112 -9.67 -13.17 18.83
N LYS A 113 -10.53 -13.43 19.82
CA LYS A 113 -10.50 -14.67 20.59
C LYS A 113 -10.96 -15.79 19.66
N ARG A 114 -10.14 -16.83 19.49
CA ARG A 114 -10.58 -18.04 18.79
C ARG A 114 -11.73 -18.66 19.58
N THR A 115 -12.94 -18.59 19.03
CA THR A 115 -14.09 -19.32 19.57
C THR A 115 -14.35 -20.55 18.70
N LYS A 116 -14.79 -21.66 19.30
CA LYS A 116 -15.13 -22.89 18.56
C LYS A 116 -16.25 -22.69 17.53
N ASN A 117 -16.98 -21.57 17.61
CA ASN A 117 -18.14 -21.23 16.77
C ASN A 117 -17.80 -20.27 15.61
N GLU A 118 -16.54 -19.82 15.47
CA GLU A 118 -16.11 -19.25 14.20
C GLU A 118 -16.03 -20.40 13.20
N SER A 119 -17.17 -20.71 12.57
CA SER A 119 -17.22 -21.66 11.47
C SER A 119 -16.11 -21.28 10.49
N THR A 120 -15.11 -22.14 10.34
CA THR A 120 -14.12 -22.01 9.28
C THR A 120 -14.90 -21.98 8.00
N TYR A 121 -15.07 -20.78 7.44
CA TYR A 121 -15.76 -20.64 6.18
C TYR A 121 -15.02 -21.49 5.16
N ASP A 122 -15.77 -22.33 4.46
CA ASP A 122 -15.22 -23.24 3.48
C ASP A 122 -14.76 -22.47 2.24
N PHE A 123 -13.53 -21.95 2.31
CA PHE A 123 -12.91 -21.23 1.20
C PHE A 123 -12.56 -22.16 0.04
N ASP A 124 -12.31 -23.44 0.32
CA ASP A 124 -11.97 -24.44 -0.69
C ASP A 124 -13.22 -24.81 -1.51
N GLY A 125 -14.35 -25.03 -0.82
CA GLY A 125 -15.66 -25.19 -1.45
C GLY A 125 -16.11 -23.92 -2.18
N TYR A 126 -15.83 -22.73 -1.63
CA TYR A 126 -16.08 -21.47 -2.34
C TYR A 126 -15.27 -21.37 -3.63
N GLN A 127 -13.97 -21.70 -3.59
CA GLN A 127 -13.11 -21.71 -4.78
C GLN A 127 -13.60 -22.73 -5.83
N SER A 128 -14.03 -23.90 -5.38
CA SER A 128 -14.62 -24.94 -6.24
C SER A 128 -15.92 -24.46 -6.89
N LYS A 129 -16.76 -23.71 -6.17
CA LYS A 129 -17.96 -23.06 -6.72
C LYS A 129 -17.60 -22.07 -7.82
N LEU A 130 -16.55 -21.25 -7.63
CA LEU A 130 -16.14 -20.25 -8.63
C LEU A 130 -15.79 -20.89 -9.97
N ALA A 131 -15.14 -22.06 -9.96
CA ALA A 131 -14.78 -22.77 -11.19
C ALA A 131 -15.98 -23.11 -12.10
N ASN A 132 -17.16 -23.30 -11.51
CA ASN A 132 -18.40 -23.61 -12.23
C ASN A 132 -19.30 -22.38 -12.46
N GLN A 133 -18.94 -21.22 -11.91
CA GLN A 133 -19.73 -19.99 -11.99
C GLN A 133 -19.26 -19.14 -13.17
N SER A 134 -20.22 -18.62 -13.96
CA SER A 134 -19.88 -17.73 -15.08
C SER A 134 -19.16 -16.47 -14.59
N ILE A 135 -18.21 -15.99 -15.39
CA ILE A 135 -17.39 -14.82 -15.06
C ILE A 135 -18.24 -13.57 -14.82
N HIS A 136 -19.31 -13.41 -15.60
CA HIS A 136 -20.27 -12.33 -15.40
C HIS A 136 -20.86 -12.34 -13.98
N LEU A 137 -21.27 -13.52 -13.46
CA LEU A 137 -21.78 -13.65 -12.10
C LEU A 137 -20.68 -13.43 -11.05
N GLN A 138 -19.45 -13.88 -11.31
CA GLN A 138 -18.32 -13.63 -10.41
C GLN A 138 -18.04 -12.13 -10.26
N ILE A 139 -18.13 -11.34 -11.33
CA ILE A 139 -17.91 -9.89 -11.29
C ILE A 139 -19.02 -9.17 -10.52
N ILE A 140 -20.28 -9.57 -10.72
CA ILE A 140 -21.41 -9.08 -9.93
C ILE A 140 -21.18 -9.34 -8.45
N GLU A 141 -20.78 -10.57 -8.11
CA GLU A 141 -20.49 -10.98 -6.73
C GLU A 141 -19.32 -10.18 -6.16
N TRP A 142 -18.24 -9.98 -6.92
CA TRP A 142 -17.10 -9.17 -6.52
C TRP A 142 -17.50 -7.73 -6.20
N LYS A 143 -18.29 -7.10 -7.10
CA LYS A 143 -18.76 -5.72 -6.92
C LYS A 143 -19.64 -5.58 -5.67
N SER A 144 -20.54 -6.54 -5.47
CA SER A 144 -21.42 -6.58 -4.30
C SER A 144 -20.64 -6.78 -2.99
N ASN A 145 -19.70 -7.72 -2.99
CA ASN A 145 -18.81 -7.98 -1.86
C ASN A 145 -17.96 -6.76 -1.52
N LYS A 146 -17.46 -6.04 -2.54
CA LYS A 146 -16.66 -4.83 -2.37
C LYS A 146 -17.45 -3.70 -1.74
N TRP A 147 -18.68 -3.46 -2.18
CA TRP A 147 -19.54 -2.45 -1.58
C TRP A 147 -19.78 -2.74 -0.09
N LEU A 148 -20.15 -3.98 0.24
CA LEU A 148 -20.43 -4.36 1.62
C LEU A 148 -19.16 -4.35 2.48
N TYR A 149 -18.04 -4.80 1.94
CA TYR A 149 -16.74 -4.73 2.61
C TYR A 149 -16.37 -3.29 2.95
N ASN A 150 -16.47 -2.36 2.00
CA ASN A 150 -16.12 -0.96 2.23
C ASN A 150 -16.96 -0.36 3.36
N ARG A 151 -18.28 -0.61 3.38
CA ARG A 151 -19.16 -0.15 4.46
C ARG A 151 -18.73 -0.66 5.85
N LEU A 152 -18.43 -1.96 5.94
CA LEU A 152 -17.96 -2.57 7.19
C LEU A 152 -16.56 -2.05 7.58
N PHE A 153 -15.68 -1.85 6.60
CA PHE A 153 -14.33 -1.34 6.80
C PHE A 153 -14.35 0.11 7.30
N ASP A 154 -15.22 0.96 6.77
CA ASP A 154 -15.37 2.35 7.21
C ASP A 154 -15.82 2.41 8.68
N SER A 155 -16.79 1.57 9.04
CA SER A 155 -17.22 1.41 10.44
C SER A 155 -16.06 0.93 11.32
N TRP A 156 -15.32 -0.07 10.85
CA TRP A 156 -14.15 -0.60 11.54
C TRP A 156 -13.04 0.44 11.75
N VAL A 157 -12.78 1.33 10.79
CA VAL A 157 -11.81 2.43 10.92
C VAL A 157 -12.22 3.38 12.06
N ILE A 158 -13.50 3.76 12.13
CA ILE A 158 -14.02 4.63 13.19
C ILE A 158 -13.90 3.95 14.56
N ILE A 159 -14.30 2.69 14.64
CA ILE A 159 -14.22 1.88 15.87
C ILE A 159 -12.77 1.78 16.35
N ARG A 160 -11.82 1.52 15.44
CA ARG A 160 -10.40 1.45 15.78
C ARG A 160 -9.83 2.76 16.31
N LYS A 161 -10.25 3.90 15.74
CA LYS A 161 -9.83 5.22 16.25
C LYS A 161 -10.33 5.46 17.67
N ARG A 162 -11.59 5.11 17.97
CA ARG A 162 -12.15 5.24 19.33
C ARG A 162 -11.45 4.31 20.33
N ALA A 163 -11.22 3.06 19.95
CA ALA A 163 -10.51 2.11 20.81
C ALA A 163 -9.03 2.49 21.00
N LEU A 164 -8.39 3.12 20.01
CA LEU A 164 -7.06 3.73 20.16
C LEU A 164 -7.08 4.82 21.23
N GLN A 165 -8.01 5.77 21.11
CA GLN A 165 -8.16 6.85 22.09
C GLN A 165 -8.38 6.29 23.50
N GLY A 166 -9.25 5.29 23.66
CA GLY A 166 -9.49 4.66 24.96
C GLY A 166 -8.25 3.95 25.57
N LEU A 167 -7.36 3.37 24.74
CA LEU A 167 -6.09 2.83 25.25
C LEU A 167 -5.14 3.94 25.67
N LEU A 168 -5.07 5.04 24.92
CA LEU A 168 -4.19 6.18 25.22
C LEU A 168 -4.64 6.91 26.49
N GLU A 169 -5.94 7.18 26.65
CA GLU A 169 -6.53 7.82 27.85
C GLU A 169 -6.34 6.99 29.12
N GLN A 170 -6.28 5.66 28.99
CA GLN A 170 -6.03 4.75 30.11
C GLN A 170 -4.54 4.41 30.28
N GLU A 171 -3.66 4.98 29.46
CA GLU A 171 -2.22 4.69 29.43
C GLU A 171 -1.89 3.18 29.27
N LYS A 172 -2.79 2.43 28.62
CA LYS A 172 -2.68 0.98 28.44
C LYS A 172 -2.03 0.62 27.10
N ARG A 173 -1.06 -0.29 27.13
CA ARG A 173 -0.50 -0.90 25.91
C ARG A 173 -1.36 -2.02 25.32
N LYS A 174 -2.20 -2.65 26.13
CA LYS A 174 -3.04 -3.78 25.74
C LYS A 174 -4.26 -3.85 26.63
N GLU A 175 -5.40 -4.26 26.07
CA GLU A 175 -6.60 -4.63 26.81
C GLU A 175 -7.07 -6.01 26.34
N ILE A 176 -7.48 -6.85 27.30
CA ILE A 176 -8.11 -8.14 27.04
C ILE A 176 -9.63 -7.93 27.16
N LEU A 177 -10.35 -8.32 26.12
CA LEU A 177 -11.80 -8.19 25.98
C LEU A 177 -12.43 -9.60 25.94
N PRO A 178 -13.73 -9.75 26.21
CA PRO A 178 -14.43 -11.02 26.04
C PRO A 178 -14.28 -11.59 24.62
N VAL A 179 -14.25 -10.70 23.62
CA VAL A 179 -14.17 -11.01 22.19
C VAL A 179 -12.75 -11.18 21.64
N GLY A 180 -11.71 -10.92 22.44
CA GLY A 180 -10.33 -10.93 21.94
C GLY A 180 -9.39 -10.04 22.74
N SER A 181 -8.39 -9.47 22.06
CA SER A 181 -7.51 -8.47 22.67
C SER A 181 -7.19 -7.37 21.68
N ILE A 182 -7.01 -6.17 22.20
CA ILE A 182 -6.49 -5.03 21.45
C ILE A 182 -5.11 -4.69 21.99
N SER A 183 -4.17 -4.40 21.10
CA SER A 183 -2.81 -3.99 21.46
C SER A 183 -2.45 -2.71 20.73
N LEU A 184 -1.89 -1.76 21.46
CA LEU A 184 -1.29 -0.55 20.91
C LEU A 184 0.00 -0.94 20.20
N ILE A 185 0.10 -0.60 18.91
CA ILE A 185 1.31 -0.79 18.11
C ILE A 185 1.90 0.58 17.85
N GLN A 186 3.12 0.78 18.37
CA GLN A 186 3.93 1.95 18.05
C GLN A 186 4.41 1.83 16.60
N THR A 187 4.29 2.93 15.87
CA THR A 187 4.75 3.02 14.49
C THR A 187 6.17 3.56 14.47
N ASP A 188 6.97 3.03 13.54
CA ASP A 188 8.26 3.63 13.21
C ASP A 188 8.06 5.13 12.94
N PRO A 189 8.88 6.02 13.53
CA PRO A 189 8.73 7.44 13.31
C PRO A 189 8.99 7.79 11.84
N GLU A 190 8.47 8.93 11.40
CA GLU A 190 8.75 9.47 10.09
C GLU A 190 10.14 10.10 10.08
N ILE A 191 10.98 9.64 9.14
CA ILE A 191 12.32 10.16 8.94
C ILE A 191 12.36 10.99 7.66
N SER A 192 13.06 12.11 7.72
CA SER A 192 13.48 12.87 6.55
C SER A 192 14.83 12.37 6.05
N SER A 193 14.90 11.96 4.78
CA SER A 193 16.17 11.60 4.14
C SER A 193 17.18 12.75 4.12
N LEU A 194 16.70 14.00 4.11
CA LEU A 194 17.57 15.17 4.25
C LEU A 194 18.21 15.25 5.63
N HIS A 195 17.49 14.88 6.70
CA HIS A 195 18.09 14.80 8.03
C HIS A 195 19.09 13.66 8.10
N VAL A 196 18.77 12.50 7.52
CA VAL A 196 19.73 11.38 7.44
C VAL A 196 21.01 11.84 6.75
N GLN A 197 20.91 12.46 5.57
CA GLN A 197 22.06 12.97 4.85
C GLN A 197 22.87 13.98 5.68
N LYS A 198 22.20 14.96 6.30
CA LYS A 198 22.85 16.03 7.05
C LYS A 198 23.60 15.54 8.30
N TYR A 199 23.05 14.56 9.01
CA TYR A 199 23.56 14.15 10.32
C TYR A 199 24.32 12.81 10.31
N LEU A 200 24.06 11.95 9.33
CA LEU A 200 24.66 10.62 9.20
C LEU A 200 25.49 10.46 7.91
N GLY A 201 25.46 11.46 7.02
CA GLY A 201 26.09 11.40 5.70
C GLY A 201 25.28 10.59 4.68
N ASN A 202 25.89 10.34 3.52
CA ASN A 202 25.23 9.65 2.41
C ASN A 202 25.15 8.12 2.59
N GLU A 203 26.07 7.52 3.36
CA GLU A 203 26.22 6.06 3.45
C GLU A 203 24.91 5.34 3.75
N PRO A 204 24.09 5.74 4.75
CA PRO A 204 22.87 5.00 5.06
C PRO A 204 21.87 5.03 3.91
N LEU A 205 21.81 6.14 3.17
CA LEU A 205 20.93 6.29 2.02
C LEU A 205 21.42 5.43 0.85
N ILE A 206 22.72 5.38 0.60
CA ILE A 206 23.33 4.58 -0.48
C ILE A 206 23.18 3.08 -0.19
N SER A 207 23.53 2.64 1.02
CA SER A 207 23.60 1.20 1.34
C SER A 207 22.26 0.60 1.71
N ARG A 208 21.32 1.38 2.28
CA ARG A 208 20.07 0.84 2.85
C ARG A 208 18.81 1.60 2.43
N GLY A 209 18.98 2.74 1.76
CA GLY A 209 17.88 3.50 1.20
C GLY A 209 17.20 2.85 0.00
N ARG A 210 16.17 3.52 -0.50
CA ARG A 210 15.41 3.15 -1.70
C ARG A 210 15.17 4.41 -2.52
N VAL A 211 15.29 4.28 -3.83
CA VAL A 211 15.01 5.37 -4.76
C VAL A 211 13.51 5.69 -4.76
N ASP A 212 13.19 6.97 -4.60
CA ASP A 212 11.86 7.52 -4.84
C ASP A 212 11.77 8.01 -6.28
N MET A 213 11.23 7.16 -7.16
CA MET A 213 11.09 7.50 -8.58
C MET A 213 10.16 8.69 -8.85
N SER A 214 9.27 9.05 -7.91
CA SER A 214 8.47 10.27 -8.04
C SER A 214 9.36 11.50 -7.87
N LYS A 215 10.30 11.45 -6.91
CA LYS A 215 11.27 12.53 -6.67
C LYS A 215 12.35 12.59 -7.75
N VAL A 216 12.83 11.45 -8.23
CA VAL A 216 13.75 11.40 -9.38
C VAL A 216 13.15 12.12 -10.58
N LYS A 217 11.87 11.86 -10.92
CA LYS A 217 11.20 12.55 -12.03
C LYS A 217 11.05 14.05 -11.79
N GLU A 218 10.78 14.46 -10.55
CA GLU A 218 10.70 15.87 -10.16
C GLU A 218 12.04 16.59 -10.36
N TYR A 219 13.16 15.98 -9.91
CA TYR A 219 14.50 16.58 -10.04
C TYR A 219 15.04 16.52 -11.47
N ALA A 220 14.73 15.46 -12.22
CA ALA A 220 15.01 15.42 -13.66
C ALA A 220 14.27 16.54 -14.40
N ALA A 221 12.99 16.76 -14.06
CA ALA A 221 12.22 17.87 -14.62
C ALA A 221 12.78 19.25 -14.22
N ARG A 222 13.51 19.35 -13.11
CA ARG A 222 14.20 20.59 -12.70
C ARG A 222 15.58 20.77 -13.35
N GLY A 223 16.00 19.84 -14.21
CA GLY A 223 17.27 19.94 -14.94
C GLY A 223 18.49 19.43 -14.19
N PHE A 224 18.34 18.76 -13.05
CA PHE A 224 19.49 18.19 -12.33
C PHE A 224 20.18 17.07 -13.11
N PHE A 225 19.41 16.25 -13.83
CA PHE A 225 19.91 15.15 -14.66
C PHE A 225 18.83 14.78 -15.69
N SER A 226 19.19 14.01 -16.71
CA SER A 226 18.22 13.57 -17.71
C SER A 226 17.48 12.30 -17.24
N LEU A 227 16.15 12.26 -17.41
CA LEU A 227 15.40 11.05 -17.08
C LEU A 227 15.80 9.82 -17.91
N PRO A 228 16.12 9.94 -19.23
CA PRO A 228 16.60 8.81 -20.01
C PRO A 228 17.91 8.21 -19.49
N GLU A 229 18.86 9.04 -19.04
CA GLU A 229 20.12 8.58 -18.42
C GLU A 229 19.83 7.76 -17.15
N ILE A 230 18.98 8.26 -16.26
CA ILE A 230 18.58 7.50 -15.07
C ILE A 230 17.91 6.17 -15.42
N GLN A 231 17.11 6.13 -16.49
CA GLN A 231 16.47 4.90 -16.96
C GLN A 231 17.49 3.90 -17.52
N GLN A 232 18.57 4.36 -18.16
CA GLN A 232 19.65 3.50 -18.63
C GLN A 232 20.46 2.91 -17.47
N LEU A 233 20.67 3.69 -16.41
CA LEU A 233 21.35 3.22 -15.20
C LEU A 233 20.49 2.21 -14.42
N GLN A 234 19.17 2.19 -14.59
CA GLN A 234 18.29 1.26 -13.87
C GLN A 234 18.44 -0.17 -14.37
N LYS A 235 18.95 -1.03 -13.49
CA LYS A 235 19.04 -2.48 -13.72
C LYS A 235 17.74 -3.16 -13.29
N ILE A 236 17.03 -3.75 -14.26
CA ILE A 236 15.83 -4.55 -14.01
C ILE A 236 16.29 -5.92 -13.51
N SER A 237 15.85 -6.31 -12.32
CA SER A 237 16.14 -7.63 -11.74
C SER A 237 15.05 -8.66 -12.03
N ASP A 238 13.80 -8.22 -12.21
CA ASP A 238 12.65 -9.09 -12.46
C ASP A 238 11.53 -8.28 -13.13
N VAL A 239 10.67 -8.94 -13.91
CA VAL A 239 9.47 -8.33 -14.50
C VAL A 239 8.26 -9.13 -14.03
N ARG A 240 7.48 -8.52 -13.15
CA ARG A 240 6.28 -9.15 -12.58
C ARG A 240 5.04 -8.68 -13.29
N THR A 241 4.05 -9.55 -13.38
CA THR A 241 2.72 -9.20 -13.87
C THR A 241 1.79 -9.02 -12.68
N ALA A 242 1.12 -7.86 -12.60
CA ALA A 242 0.06 -7.62 -11.64
C ALA A 242 -1.30 -7.59 -12.33
N TYR A 243 -2.25 -8.32 -11.76
CA TYR A 243 -3.65 -8.20 -12.14
C TYR A 243 -4.37 -7.19 -11.25
N SER A 244 -5.09 -6.26 -11.86
CA SER A 244 -5.94 -5.30 -11.18
C SER A 244 -7.39 -5.47 -11.63
N LEU A 245 -8.30 -5.46 -10.66
CA LEU A 245 -9.74 -5.48 -10.88
C LEU A 245 -10.34 -4.28 -10.14
N MET A 246 -10.95 -3.35 -10.87
CA MET A 246 -11.48 -2.11 -10.29
C MET A 246 -12.69 -1.56 -11.03
N GLU A 247 -13.31 -0.55 -10.45
CA GLU A 247 -14.37 0.20 -11.13
C GLU A 247 -13.77 1.05 -12.24
N LEU A 248 -14.46 1.09 -13.39
CA LEU A 248 -14.05 1.85 -14.57
C LEU A 248 -13.90 3.34 -14.26
N THR A 249 -14.79 3.90 -13.43
CA THR A 249 -14.72 5.29 -12.96
C THR A 249 -13.45 5.56 -12.16
N ARG A 250 -13.01 4.59 -11.34
CA ARG A 250 -11.77 4.70 -10.57
C ARG A 250 -10.54 4.62 -11.48
N GLU A 251 -10.54 3.74 -12.48
CA GLU A 251 -9.47 3.68 -13.48
C GLU A 251 -9.33 5.03 -14.21
N ARG A 252 -10.43 5.60 -14.69
CA ARG A 252 -10.45 6.91 -15.37
C ARG A 252 -9.88 8.03 -14.49
N ARG A 253 -10.22 8.06 -13.19
CA ARG A 253 -9.65 9.02 -12.24
C ARG A 253 -8.14 8.84 -12.06
N LEU A 254 -7.66 7.59 -11.99
CA LEU A 254 -6.23 7.31 -11.89
C LEU A 254 -5.47 7.78 -13.14
N VAL A 255 -6.02 7.51 -14.33
CA VAL A 255 -5.44 7.96 -15.60
C VAL A 255 -5.39 9.49 -15.67
N ALA A 256 -6.49 10.17 -15.33
CA ALA A 256 -6.54 11.64 -15.30
C ALA A 256 -5.49 12.24 -14.34
N HIS A 257 -5.34 11.67 -13.13
CA HIS A 257 -4.32 12.10 -12.17
C HIS A 257 -2.89 11.93 -12.69
N MET A 258 -2.62 10.83 -13.42
CA MET A 258 -1.31 10.61 -14.03
C MET A 258 -1.02 11.62 -15.14
N HIS A 259 -2.00 11.94 -15.98
CA HIS A 259 -1.87 12.99 -17.00
C HIS A 259 -1.59 14.36 -16.37
N GLN A 260 -2.29 14.71 -15.29
CA GLN A 260 -2.07 15.97 -14.57
C GLN A 260 -0.64 16.04 -14.00
N LYS A 261 -0.13 14.96 -13.41
CA LYS A 261 1.26 14.89 -12.95
C LYS A 261 2.27 15.07 -14.08
N GLN A 262 2.03 14.44 -15.23
CA GLN A 262 2.91 14.57 -16.39
C GLN A 262 2.93 16.00 -16.95
N PHE A 263 1.79 16.67 -16.95
CA PHE A 263 1.69 18.08 -17.30
C PHE A 263 2.52 18.96 -16.34
N LEU A 264 2.44 18.71 -15.03
CA LEU A 264 3.24 19.43 -14.03
C LEU A 264 4.75 19.24 -14.25
N TYR A 265 5.21 18.02 -14.52
CA TYR A 265 6.62 17.77 -14.84
C TYR A 265 7.07 18.49 -16.12
N SER A 266 6.19 18.53 -17.13
CA SER A 266 6.47 19.25 -18.39
C SER A 266 6.59 20.76 -18.16
N LYS A 267 5.77 21.32 -17.26
CA LYS A 267 5.84 22.72 -16.88
C LYS A 267 7.15 23.05 -16.15
N LEU A 268 7.51 22.26 -15.14
CA LEU A 268 8.78 22.41 -14.41
C LEU A 268 9.99 22.39 -15.37
N SER A 269 9.99 21.47 -16.34
CA SER A 269 11.06 21.37 -17.33
C SER A 269 11.19 22.58 -18.26
N ARG A 270 10.12 23.34 -18.49
CA ARG A 270 10.19 24.60 -19.24
C ARG A 270 10.74 25.73 -18.38
N GLU A 271 10.32 25.79 -17.12
CA GLU A 271 10.75 26.82 -16.17
C GLU A 271 12.24 26.71 -15.82
N SER A 272 12.79 25.49 -15.76
CA SER A 272 14.21 25.26 -15.48
C SER A 272 15.15 25.47 -16.68
N LYS A 273 14.62 25.81 -17.86
CA LYS A 273 15.40 26.11 -19.07
C LYS A 273 15.54 27.61 -19.35
N ILE A 274 15.00 28.45 -18.47
CA ILE A 274 15.13 29.92 -18.46
C ILE A 274 16.22 30.27 -17.43
#